data_AF-A0A7V9I8D7-F1
#
_entry.id   AF-A0A7V9I8D7-F1
#
_cell.length_a   1.000
_cell.length_b   1.000
_cell.length_c   1.000
_cell.angle_alpha   90.00
_cell.angle_beta   90.00
_cell.angle_gamma   90.00
#
_symmetry.space_group_name_H-M   'P 1'
#
loop_
_entity.id
_entity.type
_entity.pdbx_description
1 polymer ?
#
loop_
_entity_poly.entity_id
_entity_poly.type
_entity_poly.pdbx_seq_one_letter_code
_entity_poly.pdbx_strand_id
1 'polypeptide(L)'
;MTEYTPEVVEHFQNPRNPGALPNATGNGQAGDGTNGELLIQIQIRADAQTVTEARFRAFGCSASIASASVTTELLQGRSLRSALTLDSAEIEDALLGLPVD
;
A
#
# COMPACT_ATOMS: atom_id res chain seq x y z
N MET A 1 -3.53 -1.26 25.62
CA MET A 1 -3.94 -1.66 24.27
C MET A 1 -3.42 -0.56 23.36
N THR A 2 -2.47 -0.87 22.49
CA THR A 2 -2.01 0.10 21.50
C THR A 2 -3.13 0.22 20.48
N GLU A 3 -3.96 1.26 20.61
CA GLU A 3 -5.07 1.48 19.70
C GLU A 3 -4.54 1.86 18.32
N TYR A 4 -5.25 1.45 17.26
CA TYR A 4 -4.96 1.94 15.92
C TYR A 4 -5.03 3.46 15.89
N THR A 5 -4.07 4.08 15.20
CA THR A 5 -4.07 5.53 15.02
C THR A 5 -5.28 5.95 14.19
N PRO A 6 -5.74 7.21 14.33
CA PRO A 6 -6.79 7.75 13.48
C PRO A 6 -6.49 7.56 11.99
N GLU A 7 -5.24 7.74 11.59
CA GLU A 7 -4.74 7.52 10.23
C GLU A 7 -4.91 6.07 9.76
N VAL A 8 -4.59 5.08 10.59
CA VAL A 8 -4.84 3.66 10.24
C VAL A 8 -6.32 3.41 10.05
N VAL A 9 -7.16 3.92 10.96
CA VAL A 9 -8.62 3.77 10.85
C VAL A 9 -9.15 4.43 9.58
N GLU A 10 -8.66 5.62 9.25
CA GLU A 10 -9.07 6.40 8.08
C GLU A 10 -8.67 5.72 6.76
N HIS A 11 -7.43 5.20 6.67
CA HIS A 11 -7.01 4.45 5.48
C HIS A 11 -7.66 3.07 5.36
N PHE A 12 -8.11 2.49 6.49
CA PHE A 12 -8.91 1.27 6.45
C PHE A 12 -10.36 1.53 6.01
N GLN A 13 -11.01 2.56 6.55
CA GLN A 13 -12.41 2.88 6.24
C GLN A 13 -12.57 3.55 4.87
N ASN A 14 -11.62 4.39 4.49
CA ASN A 14 -11.61 5.16 3.25
C ASN A 14 -10.30 4.88 2.49
N PRO A 15 -10.03 3.65 2.01
CA PRO A 15 -8.77 3.35 1.34
C PRO A 15 -8.58 4.21 0.08
N ARG A 16 -7.38 4.77 -0.07
CA ARG A 16 -6.92 5.49 -1.26
C ARG A 16 -6.38 4.51 -2.28
N ASN A 17 -6.83 4.70 -3.53
CA ASN A 17 -6.43 3.92 -4.71
C ASN A 17 -6.75 2.39 -4.67
N PRO A 18 -7.91 1.94 -4.18
CA PRO A 18 -8.28 0.54 -4.29
C PRO A 18 -8.57 0.14 -5.74
N GLY A 19 -8.41 -1.15 -6.03
CA GLY A 19 -8.82 -1.79 -7.28
C GLY A 19 -7.68 -2.25 -8.18
N ALA A 20 -8.02 -2.80 -9.33
CA ALA A 20 -7.03 -3.11 -10.36
C ALA A 20 -6.66 -1.87 -11.18
N LEU A 21 -5.43 -1.87 -11.65
CA LEU A 21 -4.90 -0.96 -12.65
C LEU A 21 -4.75 -1.70 -13.99
N PRO A 22 -5.68 -1.52 -14.94
CA PRO A 22 -5.54 -2.13 -16.27
C PRO A 22 -4.31 -1.57 -16.98
N ASN A 23 -3.59 -2.39 -17.74
CA ASN A 23 -2.34 -2.00 -18.43
C ASN A 23 -1.26 -1.47 -17.46
N ALA A 24 -1.19 -1.98 -16.23
CA ALA A 24 -0.08 -1.68 -15.33
C ALA A 24 1.26 -2.05 -15.96
N THR A 25 2.27 -1.22 -15.76
CA THR A 25 3.65 -1.48 -16.22
C THR A 25 4.46 -2.26 -15.18
N GLY A 26 3.99 -2.30 -13.92
CA GLY A 26 4.56 -3.08 -12.85
C GLY A 26 3.48 -3.69 -11.96
N ASN A 27 3.73 -4.90 -11.48
CA ASN A 27 2.84 -5.63 -10.58
C ASN A 27 3.68 -6.37 -9.54
N GLY A 28 3.43 -6.11 -8.27
CA GLY A 28 4.04 -6.78 -7.14
C GLY A 28 2.97 -7.42 -6.27
N GLN A 29 3.28 -8.60 -5.72
CA GLN A 29 2.40 -9.33 -4.83
C GLN A 29 3.21 -9.85 -3.64
N ALA A 30 2.63 -9.75 -2.45
CA ALA A 30 3.15 -10.33 -1.22
C ALA A 30 2.05 -11.13 -0.53
N GLY A 31 2.42 -12.29 0.01
CA GLY A 31 1.48 -13.31 0.48
C GLY A 31 0.93 -14.17 -0.65
N ASP A 32 0.26 -15.27 -0.31
CA ASP A 32 -0.24 -16.24 -1.29
C ASP A 32 -1.77 -16.26 -1.42
N GLY A 33 -2.49 -15.69 -0.46
CA GLY A 33 -3.96 -15.60 -0.45
C GLY A 33 -4.67 -16.96 -0.41
N THR A 34 -3.93 -18.05 -0.25
CA THR A 34 -4.47 -19.40 -0.15
C THR A 34 -5.07 -19.55 1.25
N ASN A 35 -6.27 -20.12 1.36
CA ASN A 35 -6.97 -20.31 2.65
C ASN A 35 -7.34 -19.02 3.43
N GLY A 36 -7.45 -17.87 2.76
CA GLY A 36 -7.83 -16.61 3.43
C GLY A 36 -6.67 -15.90 4.12
N GLU A 37 -5.43 -16.29 3.80
CA GLU A 37 -4.23 -15.62 4.25
C GLU A 37 -4.08 -14.23 3.63
N LEU A 38 -3.22 -13.42 4.26
CA LEU A 38 -2.93 -12.07 3.82
C LEU A 38 -2.44 -12.07 2.38
N LEU A 39 -3.12 -11.31 1.52
CA LEU A 39 -2.69 -11.07 0.16
C LEU A 39 -2.70 -9.57 -0.10
N ILE A 40 -1.54 -9.01 -0.42
CA ILE A 40 -1.42 -7.62 -0.87
C ILE A 40 -0.84 -7.64 -2.29
N GLN A 41 -1.54 -7.00 -3.21
CA GLN A 41 -1.10 -6.78 -4.57
C GLN A 41 -1.06 -5.28 -4.84
N ILE A 42 0.07 -4.79 -5.33
CA ILE A 42 0.26 -3.39 -5.75
C ILE A 42 0.58 -3.38 -7.23
N GLN A 43 -0.15 -2.54 -7.97
CA GLN A 43 -0.01 -2.38 -9.41
C GLN A 43 0.34 -0.92 -9.69
N ILE A 44 1.37 -0.70 -10.49
CA ILE A 44 1.83 0.63 -10.85
C ILE A 44 1.83 0.84 -12.36
N ARG A 45 1.58 2.08 -12.76
CA ARG A 45 1.91 2.60 -14.09
C ARG A 45 3.03 3.61 -13.90
N ALA A 46 4.08 3.45 -14.67
CA ALA A 46 5.17 4.41 -14.74
C ALA A 46 5.25 4.99 -16.14
N ASP A 47 5.56 6.29 -16.22
CA ASP A 47 5.97 6.95 -17.46
C ASP A 47 7.41 7.43 -17.29
N ALA A 48 8.26 7.08 -18.26
CA ALA A 48 9.72 7.20 -18.21
C ALA A 48 10.36 6.63 -16.93
N GLN A 49 10.43 7.43 -15.87
CA GLN A 49 11.03 7.10 -14.57
C GLN A 49 10.17 7.56 -13.37
N THR A 50 8.90 7.89 -13.59
CA THR A 50 7.98 8.38 -12.54
C THR A 50 6.74 7.51 -12.48
N VAL A 51 6.32 7.13 -11.28
CA VAL A 51 5.06 6.42 -11.03
C VAL A 51 3.92 7.42 -11.22
N THR A 52 3.10 7.21 -12.24
CA THR A 52 1.96 8.10 -12.57
C THR A 52 0.68 7.64 -11.91
N GLU A 53 0.53 6.35 -11.66
CA GLU A 53 -0.62 5.78 -10.97
C GLU A 53 -0.19 4.53 -10.21
N ALA A 54 -0.70 4.37 -8.99
CA ALA A 54 -0.52 3.16 -8.18
C ALA A 54 -1.87 2.75 -7.61
N ARG A 55 -2.22 1.47 -7.70
CA ARG A 55 -3.44 0.91 -7.10
C ARG A 55 -3.12 -0.37 -6.37
N PHE A 56 -3.96 -0.71 -5.40
CA PHE A 56 -3.80 -1.95 -4.65
C PHE A 56 -5.06 -2.80 -4.63
N ARG A 57 -4.84 -4.09 -4.42
CA ARG A 57 -5.84 -5.06 -3.99
C ARG A 57 -5.29 -5.75 -2.76
N ALA A 58 -6.04 -5.70 -1.66
CA ALA A 58 -5.66 -6.40 -0.45
C ALA A 58 -6.83 -7.25 0.06
N PHE A 59 -6.51 -8.42 0.58
CA PHE A 59 -7.40 -9.29 1.34
C PHE A 59 -6.69 -9.65 2.63
N GLY A 60 -7.33 -9.39 3.79
CA GLY A 60 -6.74 -9.69 5.10
C GLY A 60 -7.07 -8.66 6.17
N CYS A 61 -6.13 -8.46 7.10
CA CYS A 61 -6.26 -7.61 8.27
C CYS A 61 -6.42 -6.11 7.91
N SER A 62 -7.13 -5.36 8.77
CA SER A 62 -7.35 -3.91 8.62
C SER A 62 -6.03 -3.14 8.50
N ALA A 63 -5.01 -3.52 9.28
CA ALA A 63 -3.68 -2.93 9.20
C ALA A 63 -3.07 -3.05 7.80
N SER A 64 -3.20 -4.22 7.17
CA SER A 64 -2.65 -4.46 5.84
C SER A 64 -3.34 -3.64 4.75
N ILE A 65 -4.66 -3.45 4.87
CA ILE A 65 -5.42 -2.58 3.95
C ILE A 65 -4.97 -1.13 4.11
N ALA A 66 -4.82 -0.66 5.36
CA ALA A 66 -4.34 0.69 5.65
C ALA A 66 -2.92 0.91 5.12
N SER A 67 -1.98 -0.01 5.39
CA SER A 67 -0.61 0.04 4.88
C SER A 67 -0.55 0.02 3.36
N ALA A 68 -1.33 -0.84 2.70
CA ALA A 68 -1.38 -0.88 1.24
C ALA A 68 -1.92 0.44 0.66
N SER A 69 -2.93 1.03 1.29
CA SER A 69 -3.49 2.31 0.89
C SER A 69 -2.47 3.44 1.00
N VAL A 70 -1.78 3.58 2.14
CA VAL A 70 -0.73 4.59 2.33
C VAL A 70 0.41 4.35 1.35
N THR A 71 0.83 3.10 1.16
CA THR A 71 1.90 2.76 0.22
C THR A 71 1.58 3.24 -1.19
N THR A 72 0.34 3.02 -1.68
CA THR A 72 -0.04 3.52 -3.01
C THR A 72 -0.06 5.03 -3.12
N GLU A 73 -0.42 5.73 -2.05
CA GLU A 73 -0.38 7.19 -2.01
C GLU A 73 1.06 7.71 -2.05
N LEU A 74 1.95 7.13 -1.25
CA LEU A 74 3.38 7.46 -1.22
C LEU A 74 4.07 7.16 -2.55
N LEU A 75 3.65 6.11 -3.26
CA LEU A 75 4.23 5.74 -4.55
C LEU A 75 3.82 6.69 -5.68
N GLN A 76 2.60 7.23 -5.67
CA GLN A 76 2.13 8.10 -6.75
C GLN A 76 2.94 9.40 -6.83
N GLY A 77 3.45 9.72 -8.02
CA GLY A 77 4.29 10.90 -8.25
C GLY A 77 5.76 10.72 -7.86
N ARG A 78 6.15 9.63 -7.18
CA ARG A 78 7.56 9.34 -6.90
C ARG A 78 8.28 8.83 -8.15
N SER A 79 9.58 9.13 -8.22
CA SER A 79 10.46 8.48 -9.21
C SER A 79 10.63 7.00 -8.88
N LEU A 80 10.89 6.15 -9.88
CA LEU A 80 11.15 4.72 -9.69
C LEU A 80 12.30 4.47 -8.71
N ARG A 81 13.34 5.31 -8.74
CA ARG A 81 14.47 5.22 -7.82
C ARG A 81 14.08 5.49 -6.37
N SER A 82 13.21 6.48 -6.14
CA SER A 82 12.70 6.79 -4.79
C SER A 82 11.66 5.78 -4.32
N ALA A 83 10.86 5.24 -5.23
CA ALA A 83 9.93 4.16 -4.94
C ALA A 83 10.66 2.87 -4.49
N LEU A 84 11.84 2.58 -5.05
CA LEU A 84 12.67 1.45 -4.66
C LEU A 84 13.30 1.57 -3.27
N THR A 85 13.36 2.77 -2.70
CA THR A 85 13.89 3.02 -1.36
C THR A 85 12.80 3.19 -0.32
N LEU A 86 11.52 3.08 -0.71
CA LEU A 86 10.40 3.12 0.21
C LEU A 86 10.49 1.90 1.14
N ASP A 87 10.54 2.14 2.44
CA ASP A 87 10.65 1.10 3.45
C ASP A 87 9.47 1.11 4.43
N SER A 88 9.45 0.15 5.35
CA SER A 88 8.38 0.04 6.35
C SER A 88 8.34 1.23 7.31
N ALA A 89 9.49 1.86 7.59
CA ALA A 89 9.55 2.99 8.51
C ALA A 89 8.84 4.23 7.92
N GLU A 90 9.02 4.51 6.62
CA GLU A 90 8.27 5.57 5.93
C GLU A 90 6.75 5.32 5.96
N ILE A 91 6.33 4.06 5.80
CA ILE A 91 4.91 3.68 5.84
C ILE A 91 4.34 3.79 7.25
N GLU A 92 5.08 3.36 8.27
CA GLU A 92 4.71 3.48 9.68
C GLU A 92 4.59 4.94 10.10
N ASP A 93 5.54 5.79 9.70
CA ASP A 93 5.53 7.23 9.97
C ASP A 93 4.31 7.91 9.32
N ALA A 94 4.01 7.57 8.07
CA ALA A 94 2.82 8.07 7.37
C ALA A 94 1.49 7.60 8.01
N LEU A 95 1.50 6.47 8.71
CA LEU A 95 0.37 5.98 9.51
C LEU A 95 0.36 6.52 10.95
N LEU A 96 1.31 7.38 11.32
CA LEU A 96 1.55 7.88 12.67
C LEU A 96 1.76 6.75 13.70
N GLY A 97 2.23 5.60 13.24
CA GLY A 97 2.44 4.38 14.00
C GLY A 97 1.52 3.23 13.58
N LEU A 98 2.07 2.02 13.63
CA LEU A 98 1.32 0.76 13.59
C LEU A 98 1.47 0.06 14.94
N PRO A 99 0.43 -0.61 15.47
CA PRO A 99 0.62 -1.48 16.62
C PRO A 99 1.62 -2.59 16.22
N VAL A 100 2.75 -2.61 16.93
CA VAL A 100 3.69 -3.73 16.87
C VAL A 100 3.05 -4.91 17.61
N ASP A 101 2.67 -5.95 16.88
CA ASP A 101 2.38 -7.26 17.49
C ASP A 101 3.69 -7.95 17.91
#